data_AF-A0A7J8VAK2-F1
#
_entry.id   AF-A0A7J8VAK2-F1
#
_cell.length_a   1.000
_cell.length_b   1.000
_cell.length_c   1.000
_cell.angle_alpha   90.00
_cell.angle_beta   90.00
_cell.angle_gamma   90.00
#
_symmetry.space_group_name_H-M   'P 1'
#
loop_
_entity.id
_entity.type
_entity.pdbx_description
1 polymer ?
#
loop_
_entity_poly.entity_id
_entity_poly.type
_entity_poly.pdbx_seq_one_letter_code
_entity_poly.pdbx_strand_id
1 'polypeptide(L)' 'MDTTQLGTFIMKLGAPNAKATLNVYNEIIKKLGSHQALKALNCYVEAYKYAILSLEMVSSEL' A
#
# COMPACT_ATOMS: atom_id res chain seq x y z
N MET A 1 21.67 -4.46 18.41
CA MET A 1 20.51 -3.84 17.74
C MET A 1 19.35 -4.79 17.98
N ASP A 2 18.32 -4.36 18.70
CA ASP A 2 17.16 -5.22 18.95
C ASP A 2 16.36 -5.35 17.65
N THR A 3 16.50 -6.50 16.99
CA THR A 3 15.83 -6.83 15.73
C THR A 3 14.31 -6.78 15.86
N THR A 4 13.79 -6.88 17.09
CA THR A 4 12.36 -6.79 17.43
C THR A 4 11.84 -5.36 17.25
N GLN A 5 12.57 -4.37 17.78
CA GLN A 5 12.17 -2.95 17.66
C GLN A 5 12.22 -2.45 16.22
N LEU A 6 13.21 -2.90 15.44
CA LEU A 6 13.28 -2.57 14.03
C LEU A 6 12.10 -3.19 13.26
N GLY A 7 11.77 -4.45 13.54
CA GLY A 7 10.62 -5.13 12.93
C GLY A 7 9.30 -4.41 13.23
N THR A 8 9.05 -4.08 14.49
CA THR A 8 7.86 -3.30 14.90
C THR A 8 7.81 -1.93 14.24
N PHE A 9 8.95 -1.23 14.14
CA PHE A 9 9.02 0.08 13.50
C PHE A 9 8.68 -0.01 12.01
N ILE A 10 9.23 -0.99 11.29
CA ILE A 10 8.94 -1.22 9.87
C ILE A 10 7.45 -1.54 9.67
N MET A 11 6.86 -2.38 10.53
CA MET A 11 5.44 -2.72 10.45
C MET A 11 4.53 -1.51 10.66
N LYS A 12 4.82 -0.66 11.66
CA LYS A 12 4.08 0.58 11.92
C LYS A 12 4.05 1.53 10.72
N LEU A 13 5.11 1.51 9.90
CA LEU A 13 5.20 2.34 8.69
C LEU A 13 4.58 1.69 7.45
N GLY A 14 4.42 0.36 7.45
CA GLY A 14 3.93 -0.40 6.31
C GLY A 14 2.56 0.06 5.82
N ALA A 15 1.53 -0.02 6.68
CA ALA A 15 0.17 0.34 6.29
C ALA A 15 0.02 1.83 5.89
N PRO A 16 0.58 2.80 6.65
CA PRO A 16 0.57 4.21 6.23
C PRO A 16 1.23 4.45 4.86
N ASN A 17 2.39 3.84 4.60
CA ASN A 17 3.10 4.02 3.33
C ASN A 17 2.35 3.39 2.15
N ALA A 18 1.74 2.22 2.37
CA ALA A 18 0.91 1.56 1.36
C ALA A 18 -0.34 2.40 1.04
N LYS A 19 -0.99 3.01 2.05
CA LYS A 19 -2.12 3.95 1.84
C LYS A 19 -1.70 5.19 1.07
N ALA A 20 -0.57 5.79 1.42
CA ALA A 20 -0.05 6.97 0.72
C ALA A 20 0.22 6.66 -0.76
N THR A 21 0.82 5.50 -1.06
CA THR A 21 1.09 5.06 -2.43
C THR A 21 -0.20 4.79 -3.20
N LEU A 22 -1.19 4.14 -2.58
CA LEU A 22 -2.50 3.92 -3.17
C LEU A 22 -3.20 5.25 -3.55
N ASN A 23 -3.10 6.27 -2.71
CA ASN A 23 -3.64 7.60 -3.01
C ASN A 23 -2.99 8.22 -4.25
N VAL A 24 -1.66 8.08 -4.40
CA VAL A 24 -0.96 8.54 -5.61
C VAL A 24 -1.48 7.84 -6.86
N TYR A 25 -1.68 6.52 -6.82
CA TYR A 25 -2.25 5.80 -7.95
C TYR A 25 -3.67 6.24 -8.29
N ASN A 26 -4.52 6.49 -7.28
CA ASN A 26 -5.87 7.01 -7.51
C ASN A 26 -5.85 8.38 -8.19
N GLU A 27 -4.91 9.27 -7.83
CA GLU A 27 -4.73 10.56 -8.50
C GLU A 27 -4.19 10.44 -9.93
N ILE A 28 -3.32 9.47 -10.19
CA ILE A 28 -2.81 9.16 -11.53
C ILE A 28 -3.94 8.64 -12.42
N ILE A 29 -4.77 7.71 -11.90
CA ILE A 29 -5.93 7.14 -12.61
C ILE A 29 -6.89 8.24 -13.07
N LYS A 30 -7.20 9.20 -12.20
CA LYS A 30 -8.10 10.33 -12.53
C LYS A 30 -7.60 11.17 -13.72
N LYS A 31 -6.29 11.20 -13.96
CA LYS A 31 -5.65 12.03 -14.99
C LYS A 31 -5.30 11.26 -16.27
N LEU A 32 -5.41 9.93 -16.26
CA LEU A 32 -5.03 9.08 -17.38
C LEU A 32 -6.18 8.91 -18.38
N GLY A 33 -5.91 9.23 -19.64
CA GLY A 33 -6.82 8.96 -20.76
C GLY A 33 -6.59 7.60 -21.45
N SER A 34 -5.49 6.90 -21.17
CA SER A 34 -5.15 5.63 -21.84
C SER A 34 -5.79 4.43 -21.16
N HIS A 35 -6.64 3.70 -21.89
CA HIS A 35 -7.32 2.50 -21.37
C HIS A 35 -6.35 1.39 -20.92
N GLN A 36 -5.25 1.19 -21.64
CA GLN A 36 -4.25 0.19 -21.29
C GLN A 36 -3.47 0.58 -20.03
N ALA A 37 -3.15 1.87 -19.87
CA ALA A 37 -2.53 2.37 -18.64
C ALA A 37 -3.47 2.24 -17.45
N LEU A 38 -4.76 2.56 -17.61
CA LEU A 38 -5.79 2.39 -16.59
C LEU A 38 -5.91 0.92 -16.14
N LYS A 39 -5.93 -0.03 -17.10
CA LYS A 39 -5.99 -1.47 -16.77
C LYS A 39 -4.77 -1.92 -15.96
N ALA A 40 -3.57 -1.46 -16.34
CA ALA A 40 -2.35 -1.78 -15.60
C ALA A 40 -2.38 -1.17 -14.17
N LEU A 41 -2.79 0.09 -14.03
CA LEU A 41 -2.90 0.77 -12.74
C LEU A 41 -3.95 0.16 -11.81
N ASN A 42 -5.08 -0.31 -12.34
CA ASN A 42 -6.09 -0.99 -11.54
C ASN A 42 -5.56 -2.28 -10.89
N CYS A 43 -4.67 -3.02 -11.56
CA CYS A 43 -4.01 -4.19 -10.96
C CYS A 43 -3.17 -3.79 -9.73
N TYR A 44 -2.42 -2.68 -9.83
CA TYR A 44 -1.67 -2.15 -8.70
C TYR A 44 -2.57 -1.67 -7.56
N VAL A 45 -3.70 -1.02 -7.87
CA VAL A 45 -4.68 -0.58 -6.85
C VAL A 45 -5.16 -1.77 -6.00
N GLU A 46 -5.54 -2.88 -6.64
CA GLU A 46 -6.00 -4.07 -5.90
C GLU A 46 -4.86 -4.71 -5.08
N ALA A 47 -3.65 -4.77 -5.62
CA ALA A 47 -2.48 -5.25 -4.88
C ALA A 47 -2.21 -4.41 -3.62
N TYR A 48 -2.32 -3.07 -3.70
CA TYR A 48 -2.14 -2.19 -2.55
C TYR A 48 -3.27 -2.30 -1.53
N LYS A 49 -4.53 -2.48 -1.96
CA LYS A 49 -5.64 -2.76 -1.03
C LYS A 49 -5.37 -4.03 -0.22
N TYR A 50 -4.95 -5.11 -0.88
CA TYR A 50 -4.60 -6.36 -0.21
C TYR A 50 -3.40 -6.19 0.74
N ALA A 51 -2.35 -5.49 0.30
CA ALA A 51 -1.18 -5.22 1.14
C ALA A 51 -1.54 -4.41 2.40
N ILE A 52 -2.39 -3.37 2.27
CA ILE A 52 -2.86 -2.58 3.41
C ILE A 52 -3.59 -3.47 4.41
N LEU A 53 -4.55 -4.28 3.97
CA LEU A 53 -5.30 -5.19 4.85
C LEU A 53 -4.37 -6.16 5.59
N SER A 54 -3.39 -6.71 4.87
CA SER A 54 -2.42 -7.65 5.46
C SER A 54 -1.54 -6.96 6.50
N LEU A 55 -1.06 -5.75 6.22
CA LEU A 55 -0.21 -4.98 7.13
C LEU A 55 -0.99 -4.49 8.36
N GLU A 56 -2.26 -4.11 8.20
CA GLU A 56 -3.14 -3.73 9.32
C GLU A 56 -3.44 -4.93 10.22
N MET A 57 -3.72 -6.09 9.64
CA MET A 57 -3.94 -7.33 10.39
C MET A 57 -2.72 -7.68 11.26
N VAL A 58 -1.53 -7.73 10.66
CA VAL A 58 -0.32 -8.08 11.41
C VAL A 58 0.05 -7.00 12.44
N SER A 59 -0.19 -5.72 12.12
CA SER A 59 0.04 -4.63 13.09
C SER A 59 -0.92 -4.68 14.27
N SER A 60 -2.10 -5.28 14.13
CA SER A 60 -3.08 -5.45 15.22
C SER A 60 -2.75 -6.61 16.17
N GLU A 61 -1.95 -7.56 15.71
CA GLU A 61 -1.47 -8.71 16.50
C GLU A 61 -0.14 -8.42 17.22
N LEU A 62 0.49 -7.27 16.95
CA LEU A 62 1.70 -6.76 17.62
C LEU A 62 1.37 -5.89 18.83
#